data_AF-A0A4P8W9E5-F1
#
_entry.id   AF-A0A4P8W9E5-F1
#
_cell.length_a   1.000
_cell.length_b   1.000
_cell.length_c   1.000
_cell.angle_alpha   90.00
_cell.angle_beta   90.00
_cell.angle_gamma   90.00
#
_symmetry.space_group_name_H-M   'P 1'
#
loop_
_entity.id
_entity.type
_entity.pdbx_description
1 polymer ?
#
loop_
_entity_poly.entity_id
_entity_poly.type
_entity_poly.pdbx_seq_one_letter_code
_entity_poly.pdbx_strand_id
1 'polypeptide(L)'
;MAFMWLLFPILVIHTNALPDIIRIGGLFHPSDDKQGVAFRYAVEKINANRDTLPRSRLSAQVEQISPQDSFHASKRVCHLLSTGVAAIFGPQSAQTASHVQSICDTMEIPHLETRWDYRLRRESCLVNLYPHPTTLSKAYVDLVKAWGWKSFTIIYENNEGLVRLQELLKAHGPSEFPIAVRQLGEGDDYRKCHCYKLGEKR
;
A
#
# COMPACT_ATOMS: atom_id res chain seq x y z
N MET A 1 -22.13 -63.26 23.63
CA MET A 1 -20.93 -62.75 22.94
C MET A 1 -21.05 -61.25 22.92
N ALA A 2 -20.25 -60.60 23.76
CA ALA A 2 -20.40 -59.22 24.17
C ALA A 2 -19.42 -58.30 23.43
N PHE A 3 -19.72 -57.01 23.45
CA PHE A 3 -18.83 -55.89 23.11
C PHE A 3 -18.54 -55.66 21.62
N MET A 4 -19.59 -55.26 20.90
CA MET A 4 -19.47 -54.27 19.83
C MET A 4 -19.98 -52.94 20.40
N TRP A 5 -19.31 -51.83 20.04
CA TRP A 5 -19.66 -50.41 20.27
C TRP A 5 -18.91 -49.66 21.38
N LEU A 6 -18.45 -48.46 20.98
CA LEU A 6 -17.99 -47.31 21.76
C LEU A 6 -16.49 -47.19 22.07
N LEU A 7 -15.68 -47.07 21.01
CA LEU A 7 -14.49 -46.21 21.03
C LEU A 7 -14.59 -45.20 19.89
N PHE A 8 -15.41 -44.16 20.09
CA PHE A 8 -15.30 -42.91 19.35
C PHE A 8 -14.42 -42.00 20.21
N PRO A 9 -13.12 -41.78 19.89
CA PRO A 9 -12.38 -40.72 20.54
C PRO A 9 -13.04 -39.41 20.12
N ILE A 10 -13.57 -38.67 21.09
CA ILE A 10 -14.10 -37.32 20.90
C ILE A 10 -12.92 -36.45 20.46
N LEU A 11 -12.78 -36.29 19.15
CA LEU A 11 -11.91 -35.27 18.58
C LEU A 11 -12.59 -33.92 18.88
N VAL A 12 -12.32 -33.36 20.06
CA VAL A 12 -12.71 -31.99 20.38
C VAL A 12 -11.90 -31.10 19.44
N ILE A 13 -12.49 -30.77 18.30
CA ILE A 13 -12.00 -29.73 17.40
C ILE A 13 -11.94 -28.48 18.26
N HIS A 14 -10.74 -28.10 18.70
CA HIS A 14 -10.50 -26.81 19.32
C HIS A 14 -10.73 -25.77 18.22
N THR A 15 -11.96 -25.27 18.11
CA THR A 15 -12.21 -24.07 17.35
C THR A 15 -11.49 -22.95 18.08
N ASN A 16 -10.29 -22.58 17.63
CA ASN A 16 -9.56 -21.44 18.16
C ASN A 16 -10.45 -20.21 17.96
N ALA A 17 -11.10 -19.78 19.03
CA ALA A 17 -11.80 -18.51 19.06
C ALA A 17 -10.75 -17.40 18.98
N LEU A 18 -11.11 -16.29 18.32
CA LEU A 18 -10.28 -15.09 18.34
C LEU A 18 -10.02 -14.66 19.79
N PRO A 19 -8.82 -14.13 20.11
CA PRO A 19 -8.54 -13.62 21.45
C PRO A 19 -9.44 -12.43 21.78
N ASP A 20 -9.63 -12.14 23.07
CA ASP A 20 -10.42 -11.00 23.54
C ASP A 20 -9.88 -9.66 23.01
N ILE A 21 -8.55 -9.58 22.85
CA ILE A 21 -7.85 -8.41 22.30
C ILE A 21 -6.97 -8.84 21.14
N ILE A 22 -7.21 -8.26 19.97
CA ILE A 22 -6.40 -8.42 18.77
C ILE A 22 -5.56 -7.15 18.62
N ARG A 23 -4.25 -7.26 18.81
CA ARG A 23 -3.33 -6.13 18.63
C ARG A 23 -2.98 -5.99 17.16
N ILE A 24 -3.01 -4.77 16.64
CA ILE A 24 -2.54 -4.46 15.29
C ILE A 24 -1.53 -3.32 15.35
N GLY A 25 -0.42 -3.49 14.64
CA GLY A 25 0.68 -2.54 14.60
C GLY A 25 0.49 -1.50 13.51
N GLY A 26 0.87 -0.25 13.79
CA GLY A 26 0.94 0.83 12.82
C GLY A 26 2.26 1.57 12.90
N LEU A 27 2.98 1.68 11.78
CA LEU A 27 4.25 2.37 11.66
C LEU A 27 4.05 3.67 10.87
N PHE A 28 4.23 4.81 11.54
CA PHE A 28 3.99 6.12 10.93
C PHE A 28 5.15 7.07 11.17
N HIS A 29 5.54 7.80 10.13
CA HIS A 29 6.42 8.95 10.28
C HIS A 29 5.66 10.14 10.89
N PRO A 30 6.29 11.08 11.62
CA PRO A 30 5.62 12.31 12.07
C PRO A 30 4.90 13.12 10.97
N SER A 31 5.33 13.01 9.70
CA SER A 31 4.64 13.62 8.55
C SER A 31 3.41 12.85 8.07
N ASP A 32 3.23 11.61 8.53
CA ASP A 32 2.11 10.72 8.18
C ASP A 32 1.03 10.76 9.28
N ASP A 33 0.85 11.94 9.91
CA ASP A 33 -0.05 12.15 11.03
C ASP A 33 -1.50 11.77 10.69
N LYS A 34 -1.95 12.15 9.49
CA LYS A 34 -3.28 11.81 8.96
C LYS A 34 -3.51 10.31 8.88
N GLN A 35 -2.52 9.55 8.43
CA GLN A 35 -2.57 8.09 8.32
C GLN A 35 -2.65 7.47 9.71
N GLY A 36 -1.84 7.96 10.66
CA GLY A 36 -1.88 7.51 12.06
C GLY A 36 -3.23 7.81 12.74
N VAL A 37 -3.83 8.98 12.47
CA VAL A 37 -5.18 9.33 12.96
C VAL A 37 -6.23 8.42 12.33
N ALA A 38 -6.20 8.23 11.01
CA ALA A 38 -7.13 7.35 10.31
C ALA A 38 -7.07 5.90 10.81
N PHE A 39 -5.86 5.40 11.12
CA PHE A 39 -5.66 4.07 11.68
C PHE A 39 -6.33 3.91 13.05
N ARG A 40 -6.12 4.87 13.98
CA ARG A 40 -6.78 4.84 15.30
C ARG A 40 -8.29 4.96 15.18
N TYR A 41 -8.76 5.87 14.34
CA TYR A 41 -10.19 6.06 14.08
C TYR A 41 -10.85 4.79 13.53
N ALA A 42 -10.18 4.07 12.62
CA ALA A 42 -10.69 2.80 12.10
C ALA A 42 -10.83 1.74 13.21
N VAL A 43 -9.85 1.64 14.11
CA VAL A 43 -9.90 0.74 15.28
C VAL A 43 -11.08 1.07 16.19
N GLU A 44 -11.28 2.36 16.50
CA GLU A 44 -12.41 2.82 17.30
C GLU A 44 -13.75 2.48 16.63
N LYS A 45 -13.87 2.73 15.33
CA LYS A 45 -15.07 2.47 14.55
C LYS A 45 -15.44 0.99 14.53
N ILE A 46 -14.47 0.10 14.35
CA ILE A 46 -14.70 -1.36 14.41
C ILE A 46 -15.09 -1.78 15.82
N ASN A 47 -14.42 -1.25 16.85
CA ASN A 47 -14.74 -1.57 18.24
C ASN A 47 -16.12 -1.06 18.69
N ALA A 48 -16.65 -0.01 18.05
CA ALA A 48 -17.99 0.49 18.28
C ALA A 48 -19.07 -0.39 17.62
N ASN A 49 -18.72 -1.14 16.56
CA ASN A 49 -19.62 -2.04 15.86
C ASN A 49 -19.45 -3.50 16.30
N ARG A 50 -20.37 -3.97 17.16
CA ARG A 50 -20.35 -5.35 17.66
C ARG A 50 -20.75 -6.41 16.61
N ASP A 51 -21.29 -6.00 15.46
CA ASP A 51 -21.60 -6.94 14.39
C ASP A 51 -20.34 -7.43 13.66
N THR A 52 -19.27 -6.62 13.63
CA THR A 52 -18.01 -7.01 12.96
C THR A 52 -17.16 -7.94 13.83
N LEU A 53 -16.96 -7.60 15.11
CA LEU A 53 -16.23 -8.40 16.07
C LEU A 53 -17.05 -8.51 17.37
N PRO A 54 -17.90 -9.55 17.52
CA PRO A 54 -18.83 -9.62 18.65
C PRO A 54 -18.12 -9.91 19.98
N ARG A 55 -17.04 -10.70 19.95
CA ARG A 55 -16.33 -11.20 21.14
C ARG A 55 -14.92 -10.65 21.32
N SER A 56 -14.38 -9.95 20.32
CA SER A 56 -13.01 -9.46 20.32
C SER A 56 -12.98 -7.94 20.13
N ARG A 57 -11.93 -7.30 20.61
CA ARG A 57 -11.66 -5.87 20.36
C ARG A 57 -10.30 -5.70 19.71
N LEU A 58 -10.20 -4.72 18.81
CA LEU A 58 -8.94 -4.29 18.24
C LEU A 58 -8.19 -3.37 19.22
N SER A 59 -6.87 -3.50 19.29
CA SER A 59 -5.98 -2.61 20.02
C SER A 59 -4.90 -2.07 19.09
N ALA A 60 -4.86 -0.76 18.90
CA ALA A 60 -3.87 -0.09 18.05
C ALA A 60 -2.53 0.04 18.79
N GLN A 61 -1.47 -0.57 18.24
CA GLN A 61 -0.09 -0.40 18.69
C GLN A 61 0.63 0.50 17.68
N VAL A 62 0.76 1.79 18.02
CA VAL A 62 1.34 2.78 17.11
C VAL A 62 2.78 3.09 17.48
N GLU A 63 3.69 2.87 16.54
CA GLU A 63 5.10 3.22 16.66
C GLU A 63 5.44 4.34 15.68
N GLN A 64 6.19 5.32 16.18
CA GLN A 64 6.76 6.36 15.31
C GLN A 64 8.15 5.98 14.84
N ILE A 65 8.39 6.19 13.54
CA ILE A 65 9.67 5.91 12.89
C ILE A 65 10.18 7.16 12.17
N SER A 66 11.49 7.27 12.03
CA SER A 66 12.12 8.25 11.14
C SER A 66 12.15 7.71 9.71
N PRO A 67 12.08 8.57 8.68
CA PRO A 67 12.10 8.13 7.31
C PRO A 67 13.57 7.83 6.95
N GLN A 68 13.78 6.84 6.08
CA GLN A 68 15.12 6.38 5.66
C GLN A 68 16.03 5.84 6.79
N ASP A 69 15.51 5.61 8.01
CA ASP A 69 16.23 4.91 9.07
C ASP A 69 15.73 3.47 9.20
N SER A 70 16.34 2.55 8.44
CA SER A 70 15.96 1.14 8.43
C SER A 70 16.27 0.43 9.74
N PHE A 71 17.32 0.85 10.46
CA PHE A 71 17.72 0.23 11.72
C PHE A 71 16.75 0.58 12.84
N HIS A 72 16.36 1.85 12.95
CA HIS A 72 15.33 2.28 13.90
C HIS A 72 13.99 1.62 13.59
N ALA A 73 13.59 1.60 12.31
CA ALA A 73 12.38 0.90 11.89
C ALA A 73 12.39 -0.59 12.29
N SER A 74 13.52 -1.29 12.10
CA SER A 74 13.66 -2.69 12.49
C SER A 74 13.46 -2.88 14.01
N LYS A 75 14.01 -1.98 14.84
CA LYS A 75 13.77 -2.01 16.30
C LYS A 75 12.29 -1.82 16.65
N ARG A 76 11.61 -0.90 15.97
CA ARG A 76 10.17 -0.66 16.20
C ARG A 76 9.31 -1.84 15.77
N VAL A 77 9.64 -2.49 14.65
CA VAL A 77 9.00 -3.75 14.24
C VAL A 77 9.22 -4.82 15.30
N CYS A 78 10.45 -5.05 15.77
CA CYS A 78 10.71 -6.03 16.82
C CYS A 78 9.91 -5.78 18.11
N HIS A 79 9.67 -4.52 18.47
CA HIS A 79 8.81 -4.16 19.60
C HIS A 79 7.32 -4.50 19.36
N LEU A 80 6.81 -4.28 18.14
CA LEU A 80 5.46 -4.71 17.76
C LEU A 80 5.34 -6.24 17.77
N LEU A 81 6.37 -6.94 17.31
CA LEU A 81 6.40 -8.40 17.33
C LEU A 81 6.42 -8.96 18.76
N SER A 82 7.21 -8.37 19.67
CA SER A 82 7.27 -8.82 21.06
C SER A 82 5.97 -8.58 21.83
N THR A 83 5.16 -7.61 21.42
CA THR A 83 3.82 -7.37 21.97
C THR A 83 2.74 -8.28 21.37
N GLY A 84 3.05 -9.03 20.32
CA GLY A 84 2.15 -10.00 19.69
C GLY A 84 1.06 -9.33 18.84
N VAL A 85 1.47 -8.54 17.85
CA VAL A 85 0.56 -8.00 16.83
C VAL A 85 0.15 -9.05 15.81
N ALA A 86 -1.10 -8.98 15.35
CA ALA A 86 -1.65 -9.86 14.31
C ALA A 86 -1.31 -9.39 12.89
N ALA A 87 -0.96 -8.11 12.72
CA ALA A 87 -0.61 -7.50 11.45
C ALA A 87 0.12 -6.17 11.67
N ILE A 88 0.87 -5.70 10.68
CA ILE A 88 1.58 -4.41 10.69
C ILE A 88 1.16 -3.57 9.50
N PHE A 89 0.79 -2.31 9.74
CA PHE A 89 0.40 -1.33 8.72
C PHE A 89 1.49 -0.30 8.49
N GLY A 90 1.72 0.05 7.22
CA GLY A 90 2.73 1.02 6.81
C GLY A 90 4.17 0.50 6.98
N PRO A 91 5.19 1.32 6.69
CA PRO A 91 5.13 2.78 6.53
C PRO A 91 4.95 3.29 5.09
N GLN A 92 4.87 4.62 4.93
CA GLN A 92 4.76 5.29 3.62
C GLN A 92 6.10 5.39 2.86
N SER A 93 7.24 5.39 3.57
CA SER A 93 8.57 5.40 2.96
C SER A 93 8.87 4.05 2.29
N ALA A 94 9.08 4.04 0.97
CA ALA A 94 9.35 2.82 0.22
C ALA A 94 10.61 2.08 0.69
N GLN A 95 11.69 2.82 0.98
CA GLN A 95 12.93 2.22 1.48
C GLN A 95 12.74 1.59 2.86
N THR A 96 11.98 2.25 3.74
CA THR A 96 11.77 1.74 5.08
C THR A 96 10.84 0.53 5.04
N ALA A 97 9.79 0.58 4.23
CA ALA A 97 8.83 -0.50 4.11
C ALA A 97 9.42 -1.78 3.52
N SER A 98 10.37 -1.70 2.58
CA SER A 98 11.05 -2.91 2.08
C SER A 98 11.81 -3.66 3.19
N HIS A 99 12.32 -2.94 4.20
CA HIS A 99 12.97 -3.56 5.36
C HIS A 99 11.93 -4.18 6.31
N VAL A 100 10.82 -3.47 6.58
CA VAL A 100 9.70 -3.98 7.38
C VAL A 100 9.14 -5.26 6.77
N GLN A 101 8.94 -5.26 5.45
CA GLN A 101 8.44 -6.39 4.69
C GLN A 101 9.35 -7.61 4.80
N SER A 102 10.67 -7.44 4.70
CA SER A 102 11.62 -8.55 4.89
C SER A 102 11.49 -9.20 6.27
N ILE A 103 11.24 -8.41 7.32
CA ILE A 103 11.03 -8.92 8.67
C ILE A 103 9.68 -9.65 8.74
N CYS A 104 8.63 -9.04 8.18
CA CYS A 104 7.29 -9.60 8.16
C CYS A 104 7.22 -10.95 7.42
N ASP A 105 7.92 -11.10 6.29
CA ASP A 105 8.03 -12.39 5.60
C ASP A 105 8.76 -13.44 6.45
N THR A 106 9.85 -13.05 7.13
CA THR A 106 10.62 -13.98 7.99
C THR A 106 9.81 -14.45 9.19
N MET A 107 8.96 -13.56 9.73
CA MET A 107 8.19 -13.80 10.95
C MET A 107 6.75 -14.24 10.66
N GLU A 108 6.40 -14.44 9.38
CA GLU A 108 5.06 -14.81 8.90
C GLU A 108 3.96 -13.86 9.41
N ILE A 109 4.25 -12.56 9.48
CA ILE A 109 3.30 -11.52 9.90
C ILE A 109 2.74 -10.79 8.69
N PRO A 110 1.41 -10.65 8.55
CA PRO A 110 0.80 -9.85 7.49
C PRO A 110 1.27 -8.38 7.55
N HIS A 111 1.83 -7.90 6.44
CA HIS A 111 2.23 -6.51 6.24
C HIS A 111 1.27 -5.84 5.25
N LEU A 112 0.62 -4.77 5.71
CA LEU A 112 -0.36 -4.02 4.93
C LEU A 112 0.17 -2.66 4.53
N GLU A 113 0.23 -2.43 3.23
CA GLU A 113 0.69 -1.18 2.64
C GLU A 113 -0.47 -0.42 1.98
N THR A 114 -0.38 0.90 1.97
CA THR A 114 -1.35 1.79 1.31
C THR A 114 -0.67 2.81 0.40
N ARG A 115 0.58 2.54 -0.01
CA ARG A 115 1.40 3.44 -0.81
C ARG A 115 1.57 2.91 -2.22
N TRP A 116 1.90 3.82 -3.13
CA TRP A 116 2.38 3.43 -4.44
C TRP A 116 3.73 2.71 -4.35
N ASP A 117 3.84 1.56 -5.01
CA ASP A 117 5.11 0.90 -5.25
C ASP A 117 5.12 0.27 -6.65
N TYR A 118 6.14 0.60 -7.45
CA TYR A 118 6.32 0.04 -8.78
C TYR A 118 7.24 -1.19 -8.78
N ARG A 119 7.96 -1.44 -7.69
CA ARG A 119 8.83 -2.60 -7.51
C ARG A 119 7.99 -3.76 -7.01
N LEU A 120 7.26 -4.36 -7.93
CA LEU A 120 6.37 -5.48 -7.67
C LEU A 120 7.16 -6.76 -7.37
N ARG A 121 7.67 -6.87 -6.14
CA ARG A 121 8.22 -8.12 -5.62
C ARG A 121 7.05 -8.95 -5.08
N ARG A 122 6.97 -10.21 -5.52
CA ARG A 122 6.02 -11.16 -4.92
C ARG A 122 6.59 -11.58 -3.58
N GLU A 123 6.00 -11.06 -2.52
CA GLU A 123 6.37 -11.32 -1.14
C GLU A 123 5.19 -12.00 -0.43
N SER A 124 5.49 -13.01 0.38
CA SER A 124 4.51 -14.00 0.88
C SER A 124 3.53 -13.45 1.91
N CYS A 125 3.88 -12.34 2.58
CA CYS A 125 3.05 -11.72 3.61
C CYS A 125 2.61 -10.27 3.28
N LEU A 126 2.79 -9.83 2.03
CA LEU A 126 2.48 -8.46 1.63
C LEU A 126 1.07 -8.32 1.04
N VAL A 127 0.30 -7.38 1.56
CA VAL A 127 -0.94 -6.89 0.93
C VAL A 127 -0.83 -5.39 0.73
N ASN A 128 -0.76 -4.95 -0.52
CA ASN A 128 -0.81 -3.53 -0.86
C ASN A 128 -2.21 -3.15 -1.35
N LEU A 129 -2.87 -2.24 -0.63
CA LEU A 129 -4.21 -1.72 -0.96
C LEU A 129 -4.17 -0.61 -2.00
N TYR A 130 -2.98 -0.13 -2.38
CA TYR A 130 -2.81 0.83 -3.45
C TYR A 130 -3.04 0.16 -4.82
N PRO A 131 -3.73 0.83 -5.77
CA PRO A 131 -3.96 0.27 -7.10
C PRO A 131 -2.68 -0.19 -7.80
N HIS A 132 -2.71 -1.40 -8.36
CA HIS A 132 -1.56 -1.97 -9.06
C HIS A 132 -1.10 -1.08 -10.23
N PRO A 133 0.22 -0.88 -10.42
CA PRO A 133 0.75 0.02 -11.44
C PRO A 133 0.21 -0.18 -12.85
N THR A 134 0.16 -1.43 -13.31
CA THR A 134 -0.34 -1.75 -14.66
C THR A 134 -1.83 -1.49 -14.82
N THR A 135 -2.62 -1.57 -13.75
CA THR A 135 -4.06 -1.26 -13.77
C THR A 135 -4.27 0.23 -13.99
N LEU A 136 -3.52 1.07 -13.26
CA LEU A 136 -3.55 2.52 -13.49
C LEU A 136 -3.05 2.88 -14.90
N SER A 137 -1.95 2.27 -15.36
CA SER A 137 -1.42 2.54 -16.71
C SER A 137 -2.43 2.21 -17.81
N LYS A 138 -3.18 1.10 -17.69
CA LYS A 138 -4.24 0.73 -18.64
C LYS A 138 -5.42 1.69 -18.57
N ALA A 139 -5.84 2.10 -17.38
CA ALA A 139 -6.93 3.08 -17.22
C ALA A 139 -6.61 4.40 -17.94
N TYR A 140 -5.36 4.86 -17.92
CA TYR A 140 -4.96 6.04 -18.70
C TYR A 140 -5.07 5.83 -20.21
N VAL A 141 -4.69 4.65 -20.72
CA VAL A 141 -4.85 4.30 -22.14
C VAL A 141 -6.33 4.31 -22.54
N ASP A 142 -7.19 3.71 -21.72
CA ASP A 142 -8.62 3.63 -21.99
C ASP A 142 -9.27 5.02 -22.00
N LEU A 143 -8.82 5.92 -21.12
CA LEU A 143 -9.27 7.31 -21.07
C LEU A 143 -8.91 8.08 -22.35
N VAL A 144 -7.64 7.99 -22.78
CA VAL A 144 -7.14 8.64 -24.01
C VAL A 144 -7.89 8.13 -25.24
N LYS A 145 -8.16 6.82 -25.30
CA LYS A 145 -8.96 6.20 -26.37
C LYS A 145 -10.41 6.68 -26.35
N ALA A 146 -11.05 6.70 -25.18
CA ALA A 146 -12.44 7.11 -25.03
C ALA A 146 -12.66 8.58 -25.45
N TRP A 147 -11.66 9.44 -25.24
CA TRP A 147 -11.69 10.84 -25.67
C TRP A 147 -11.23 11.07 -27.11
N GLY A 148 -10.79 10.02 -27.83
CA GLY A 148 -10.33 10.14 -29.22
C GLY A 148 -9.10 11.03 -29.39
N TRP A 149 -8.26 11.13 -28.37
CA TRP A 149 -7.07 12.00 -28.41
C TRP A 149 -6.01 11.41 -29.35
N LYS A 150 -5.67 12.17 -30.40
CA LYS A 150 -4.61 11.82 -31.36
C LYS A 150 -3.26 12.45 -31.02
N SER A 151 -3.26 13.58 -30.31
CA SER A 151 -2.07 14.31 -29.89
C SER A 151 -2.29 14.88 -28.49
N PHE A 152 -1.34 14.66 -27.60
CA PHE A 152 -1.38 15.16 -26.22
C PHE A 152 0.03 15.34 -25.65
N THR A 153 0.10 15.95 -24.47
CA THR A 153 1.36 16.19 -23.75
C THR A 153 1.28 15.57 -22.38
N ILE A 154 2.27 14.76 -22.04
CA ILE A 154 2.45 14.20 -20.70
C ILE A 154 3.31 15.18 -19.91
N ILE A 155 2.81 15.59 -18.75
CA ILE A 155 3.54 16.40 -17.78
C ILE A 155 3.67 15.56 -16.50
N TYR A 156 4.90 15.40 -16.01
CA TYR A 156 5.19 14.60 -14.83
C TYR A 156 6.17 15.31 -13.89
N GLU A 157 6.11 14.99 -12.60
CA GLU A 157 6.95 15.62 -11.58
C GLU A 157 8.27 14.86 -11.40
N ASN A 158 8.19 13.55 -11.20
CA ASN A 158 9.32 12.69 -10.91
C ASN A 158 9.38 11.46 -11.83
N ASN A 159 10.54 10.81 -11.87
CA ASN A 159 10.75 9.63 -12.73
C ASN A 159 9.79 8.47 -12.41
N GLU A 160 9.28 8.37 -11.18
CA GLU A 160 8.26 7.37 -10.82
C GLU A 160 6.93 7.60 -11.56
N GLY A 161 6.61 8.86 -11.86
CA GLY A 161 5.46 9.23 -12.69
C GLY A 161 5.53 8.65 -14.10
N LEU A 162 6.72 8.53 -14.69
CA LEU A 162 6.87 7.87 -16.00
C LEU A 162 6.55 6.38 -15.94
N VAL A 163 6.89 5.71 -14.84
CA VAL A 163 6.58 4.29 -14.65
C VAL A 163 5.06 4.05 -14.64
N ARG A 164 4.29 4.99 -14.07
CA ARG A 164 2.80 4.97 -14.11
C ARG A 164 2.25 5.09 -15.52
N LEU A 165 2.99 5.74 -16.42
CA LEU A 165 2.56 6.05 -17.78
C LEU A 165 3.19 5.11 -18.82
N GLN A 166 3.90 4.07 -18.39
CA GLN A 166 4.61 3.17 -19.30
C GLN A 166 3.71 2.55 -20.38
N GLU A 167 2.50 2.10 -20.04
CA GLU A 167 1.61 1.48 -21.02
C GLU A 167 1.04 2.51 -21.99
N LEU A 168 0.84 3.75 -21.53
CA LEU A 168 0.42 4.85 -22.40
C LEU A 168 1.51 5.22 -23.40
N LEU A 169 2.76 5.28 -22.96
CA LEU A 169 3.92 5.53 -23.82
C LEU A 169 4.14 4.39 -24.83
N LYS A 170 3.97 3.13 -24.42
CA LYS A 170 4.07 1.96 -25.32
C LYS A 170 2.93 1.92 -26.34
N ALA A 171 1.70 2.23 -25.91
CA ALA A 171 0.51 2.13 -26.75
C ALA A 171 0.49 3.15 -27.90
N HIS A 172 1.17 4.30 -27.74
CA HIS A 172 1.13 5.37 -28.74
C HIS A 172 2.02 5.12 -29.97
N GLY A 173 3.02 4.23 -29.88
CA GLY A 173 3.83 3.79 -31.02
C GLY A 173 4.38 4.91 -31.94
N PRO A 174 4.90 4.57 -33.13
CA PRO A 174 5.19 5.56 -34.17
C PRO A 174 3.87 6.05 -34.79
N SER A 175 3.23 7.01 -34.13
CA SER A 175 2.05 7.74 -34.61
C SER A 175 2.47 8.94 -35.49
N GLU A 176 1.63 9.34 -36.43
CA GLU A 176 1.77 10.59 -37.20
C GLU A 176 1.84 11.84 -36.30
N PHE A 177 1.32 11.75 -35.07
CA PHE A 177 1.35 12.84 -34.10
C PHE A 177 2.19 12.44 -32.88
N PRO A 178 3.39 12.99 -32.68
CA PRO A 178 4.24 12.62 -31.54
C PRO A 178 3.62 13.08 -30.20
N ILE A 179 3.69 12.23 -29.17
CA ILE A 179 3.43 12.67 -27.78
C ILE A 179 4.63 13.49 -27.30
N ALA A 180 4.36 14.67 -26.78
CA ALA A 180 5.35 15.43 -26.04
C ALA A 180 5.39 14.97 -24.57
N VAL A 181 6.58 14.69 -24.06
CA VAL A 181 6.79 14.32 -22.65
C VAL A 181 7.64 15.40 -21.98
N ARG A 182 7.17 15.95 -20.86
CA ARG A 182 7.82 17.07 -20.16
C ARG A 182 7.85 16.82 -18.66
N GLN A 183 9.02 17.00 -18.05
CA GLN A 183 9.16 17.03 -16.61
C GLN A 183 8.90 18.44 -16.08
N LEU A 184 8.23 18.55 -14.94
CA LEU A 184 8.16 19.80 -14.19
C LEU A 184 9.53 20.09 -13.56
N GLY A 185 9.96 21.36 -13.61
CA GLY A 185 11.19 21.79 -12.94
C GLY A 185 11.07 21.74 -11.43
N GLU A 186 12.21 21.76 -10.74
CA GLU A 186 12.27 21.83 -9.27
C GLU A 186 11.77 23.21 -8.79
N GLY A 187 10.79 23.21 -7.87
CA GLY A 187 10.18 24.41 -7.29
C GLY A 187 8.69 24.59 -7.64
N ASP A 188 8.10 25.67 -7.14
CA ASP A 188 6.65 25.92 -7.26
C ASP A 188 6.26 26.74 -8.52
N ASP A 189 7.25 27.16 -9.32
CA ASP A 189 7.01 27.97 -10.53
C ASP A 189 6.95 27.11 -11.80
N TYR A 190 5.74 26.65 -12.12
CA TYR A 190 5.47 25.84 -13.32
C TYR A 190 5.15 26.68 -14.57
N ARG A 191 5.22 28.01 -14.52
CA ARG A 191 4.86 28.89 -15.66
C ARG A 191 5.73 28.62 -16.88
N LYS A 192 7.01 28.30 -16.67
CA LYS A 192 7.96 27.96 -17.74
C LYS A 192 7.50 26.73 -18.53
N CYS A 193 6.93 25.72 -17.88
CA CYS A 193 6.41 24.52 -18.58
C CYS A 193 5.14 24.82 -19.41
N HIS A 194 4.36 25.84 -19.03
CA HIS A 194 3.10 26.20 -19.70
C HIS A 194 3.32 27.04 -20.97
N CYS A 195 4.34 27.91 -20.99
CA CYS A 195 4.59 28.83 -22.10
C CYS A 195 5.01 28.16 -23.41
N TYR A 196 5.61 26.96 -23.36
CA TYR A 196 6.06 26.25 -24.57
C TYR A 196 4.93 25.69 -25.45
N LYS A 197 3.66 25.75 -25.01
CA LYS A 197 2.50 25.31 -25.82
C LYS A 197 1.74 26.45 -26.50
N LEU A 198 1.95 27.70 -26.07
CA LEU A 198 1.26 28.88 -26.61
C LEU A 198 2.14 29.71 -27.56
N GLY A 199 3.41 29.33 -27.74
CA GLY A 199 4.40 30.09 -28.52
C GLY A 199 4.52 29.73 -30.00
N GLU A 200 3.86 28.69 -30.49
CA GLU A 200 4.07 28.18 -31.86
C GLU A 200 2.76 28.14 -32.66
N LYS A 201 2.11 29.30 -32.72
CA LYS A 201 1.29 29.74 -33.85
C LYS A 201 1.48 31.25 -34.00
N ARG A 202 2.53 31.64 -34.70
CA ARG A 202 2.53 32.86 -35.50
C ARG A 202 3.22 32.58 -36.82
#